data_AF-A0A183GVN1-F1
#
_entry.id   AF-A0A183GVN1-F1
#
_cell.length_a   1.000
_cell.length_b   1.000
_cell.length_c   1.000
_cell.angle_alpha   90.00
_cell.angle_beta   90.00
_cell.angle_gamma   90.00
#
_symmetry.space_group_name_H-M   'P 1'
#
loop_
_entity.id
_entity.type
_entity.pdbx_description
1 polymer ?
#
loop_
_entity_poly.entity_id
_entity_poly.type
_entity_poly.pdbx_seq_one_letter_code
_entity_poly.pdbx_strand_id
1 'polypeptide(L)' 'MSLQEVSLLNRLVATTNPASREDSSLELEAIAAVHELSFAVASISVSEMLPRTSELIFVNVTTVEG' A
#
# COMPACT_ATOMS: atom_id res chain seq x y z
N MET A 1 17.87 9.29 2.55
CA MET A 1 17.38 8.09 1.88
C MET A 1 16.31 8.51 0.89
N SER A 2 16.50 8.22 -0.39
CA SER A 2 15.57 8.50 -1.50
C SER A 2 14.48 7.42 -1.56
N LEU A 3 13.28 7.77 -2.05
CA LEU A 3 12.19 6.81 -2.31
C LEU A 3 12.64 5.64 -3.21
N GLN A 4 13.60 5.89 -4.09
CA GLN A 4 14.19 4.88 -4.97
C GLN A 4 15.01 3.85 -4.17
N GLU A 5 15.76 4.30 -3.16
CA GLU A 5 16.54 3.43 -2.28
C GLU A 5 15.62 2.60 -1.38
N VAL A 6 14.53 3.19 -0.89
CA VAL A 6 13.50 2.52 -0.08
C VAL A 6 12.79 1.45 -0.91
N SER A 7 12.39 1.76 -2.15
CA SER A 7 11.76 0.81 -3.07
C SER A 7 12.65 -0.39 -3.40
N LEU A 8 13.95 -0.15 -3.62
CA LEU A 8 14.92 -1.21 -3.87
C LEU A 8 15.13 -2.10 -2.64
N LEU A 9 15.26 -1.52 -1.46
CA LEU A 9 15.40 -2.29 -0.21
C LEU A 9 14.16 -3.14 0.08
N ASN A 10 12.96 -2.58 -0.13
CA ASN A 10 11.71 -3.31 0.10
C ASN A 10 11.57 -4.52 -0.85
N ARG A 11 11.99 -4.36 -2.11
CA ARG A 11 11.99 -5.44 -3.12
C ARG A 11 12.97 -6.56 -2.77
N LEU A 12 14.13 -6.21 -2.22
CA LEU A 12 15.13 -7.18 -1.77
C LEU A 12 14.68 -7.95 -0.53
N VAL A 13 13.93 -7.31 0.38
CA VAL A 13 13.37 -7.97 1.57
C VAL A 13 12.21 -8.92 1.21
N ALA A 14 11.42 -8.57 0.20
CA ALA A 14 10.28 -9.40 -0.26
C ALA A 14 10.69 -10.74 -0.90
N THR A 15 11.92 -10.89 -1.43
CA THR A 15 12.34 -12.10 -2.16
C THR A 15 12.69 -13.30 -1.25
N THR A 16 12.80 -13.11 0.06
CA THR A 16 13.35 -14.11 0.99
C THR A 16 12.33 -14.68 1.98
N ASN A 17 11.07 -14.24 1.98
CA ASN A 17 10.09 -14.75 2.93
C ASN A 17 8.69 -14.91 2.31
N PRO A 18 8.27 -16.12 1.91
CA PRO A 18 6.92 -16.37 1.41
C PRO A 18 5.85 -16.34 2.52
N ALA A 19 6.22 -16.10 3.78
CA ALA A 19 5.32 -16.13 4.94
C ALA A 19 4.83 -14.75 5.43
N SER A 20 5.37 -13.63 4.95
CA SER A 20 4.86 -12.29 5.30
C SER A 20 3.72 -11.92 4.37
N ARG A 21 2.58 -12.58 4.59
CA ARG A 21 1.24 -12.18 4.11
C ARG A 21 0.73 -10.91 4.83
N GLU A 22 1.54 -10.33 5.72
CA GLU A 22 1.10 -9.35 6.71
C GLU A 22 1.34 -7.88 6.32
N ASP A 23 2.18 -7.56 5.33
CA ASP A 23 2.24 -6.19 4.78
C ASP A 23 2.78 -6.25 3.34
N SER A 24 1.90 -6.32 2.34
CA SER A 24 2.36 -6.31 0.94
C SER A 24 2.95 -4.93 0.61
N SER A 25 4.10 -4.86 -0.07
CA SER A 25 4.72 -3.59 -0.50
C SER A 25 3.74 -2.64 -1.21
N LEU A 26 2.77 -3.19 -1.94
CA LEU A 26 1.70 -2.43 -2.62
C LEU A 26 0.78 -1.67 -1.65
N GLU A 27 0.48 -2.24 -0.49
CA GLU A 27 -0.38 -1.61 0.51
C GLU A 27 0.32 -0.40 1.13
N LEU A 28 1.61 -0.56 1.47
CA LEU A 28 2.42 0.53 1.96
C LEU A 28 2.60 1.64 0.91
N GLU A 29 2.82 1.26 -0.35
CA GLU A 29 2.92 2.21 -1.46
C GLU A 29 1.61 2.98 -1.68
N ALA A 30 0.46 2.29 -1.62
CA ALA A 30 -0.85 2.92 -1.73
C ALA A 30 -1.11 3.91 -0.57
N ILE A 31 -0.79 3.53 0.66
CA ILE A 31 -0.91 4.42 1.83
C ILE A 31 0.01 5.63 1.69
N ALA A 32 1.26 5.43 1.27
CA ALA A 32 2.21 6.52 1.07
C ALA A 32 1.74 7.50 -0.03
N ALA A 33 1.22 6.99 -1.14
CA ALA A 33 0.66 7.82 -2.21
C ALA A 33 -0.57 8.62 -1.74
N VAL A 34 -1.45 8.01 -0.95
CA VAL A 34 -2.64 8.70 -0.43
C VAL A 34 -2.29 9.71 0.67
N HIS A 35 -1.20 9.50 1.42
CA HIS A 35 -0.75 10.44 2.44
C HIS A 35 -0.42 11.83 1.86
N GLU A 36 0.03 11.93 0.61
CA GLU A 36 0.22 13.21 -0.09
C GLU A 36 -1.08 14.01 -0.23
N LEU A 37 -2.23 13.33 -0.19
CA LEU A 37 -3.58 13.89 -0.26
C LEU A 37 -4.34 13.78 1.07
N SER A 38 -3.63 13.55 2.18
CA SER A 38 -4.21 13.34 3.52
C SER A 38 -5.17 14.45 3.98
N PHE A 39 -5.05 15.67 3.46
CA PHE A 39 -5.96 16.78 3.77
C PHE A 39 -7.39 16.56 3.22
N ALA A 40 -7.54 15.75 2.19
CA ALA A 40 -8.81 15.51 1.49
C ALA A 40 -9.39 14.10 1.77
N VAL A 41 -8.68 13.27 2.54
CA VAL A 41 -9.03 11.87 2.76
C VAL A 41 -9.45 11.65 4.21
N ALA A 42 -10.67 11.13 4.39
CA ALA A 42 -11.22 10.78 5.70
C ALA A 42 -10.81 9.37 6.14
N SER A 43 -10.74 8.40 5.23
CA SER A 43 -10.32 7.04 5.54
C SER A 43 -9.79 6.29 4.32
N ILE A 44 -8.92 5.31 4.57
CA ILE A 44 -8.41 4.36 3.60
C ILE A 44 -8.44 2.95 4.20
N SER A 45 -8.83 1.95 3.40
CA SER A 45 -8.75 0.54 3.77
C SER A 45 -8.56 -0.35 2.55
N VAL A 46 -7.89 -1.49 2.71
CA VAL A 46 -7.83 -2.52 1.67
C VAL A 46 -9.17 -3.24 1.59
N SER A 47 -9.63 -3.52 0.37
CA SER A 47 -10.90 -4.19 0.13
C SER A 47 -10.77 -5.70 0.35
N GLU A 48 -11.49 -6.22 1.35
CA GLU A 48 -11.57 -7.65 1.66
C GLU A 48 -12.49 -8.44 0.69
N MET A 49 -13.32 -7.76 -0.10
CA MET A 49 -14.26 -8.41 -1.03
C MET A 49 -13.70 -8.59 -2.44
N LEU A 50 -12.56 -7.99 -2.75
CA LEU A 50 -11.96 -8.02 -4.09
C LEU A 50 -10.65 -8.82 -4.09
N PRO A 51 -10.30 -9.48 -5.20
CA PRO A 51 -9.08 -10.27 -5.27
C PRO A 51 -7.83 -9.44 -4.98
N ARG A 52 -6.98 -9.94 -4.09
CA ARG A 52 -5.67 -9.37 -3.77
C ARG A 52 -4.57 -10.28 -4.27
N THR A 53 -3.62 -9.74 -5.01
CA THR A 53 -2.43 -10.44 -5.48
C THR A 53 -1.17 -9.70 -5.05
N SER A 54 0.00 -10.28 -5.32
CA SER A 54 1.30 -9.62 -5.09
C SER A 54 1.57 -8.44 -6.01
N GLU A 55 0.73 -8.22 -7.04
CA GLU A 55 0.89 -7.15 -8.05
C GLU A 55 -0.32 -6.20 -8.10
N LEU A 56 -1.44 -6.54 -7.44
CA LEU A 56 -2.68 -5.78 -7.49
C LEU A 56 -3.39 -5.82 -6.13
N ILE A 57 -3.76 -4.64 -5.64
CA ILE A 57 -4.63 -4.47 -4.48
C ILE A 57 -5.77 -3.51 -4.83
N PHE A 58 -6.91 -3.69 -4.17
CA PHE A 58 -8.02 -2.75 -4.24
C PHE A 58 -8.12 -2.03 -2.89
N VAL A 59 -8.21 -0.71 -2.92
CA VAL A 59 -8.35 0.14 -1.73
C VAL A 59 -9.62 0.96 -1.84
N ASN A 60 -10.35 1.01 -0.73
CA ASN A 60 -11.46 1.92 -0.54
C ASN A 60 -10.93 3.20 0.06
N VAL A 61 -11.26 4.33 -0.55
CA VAL A 61 -10.90 5.66 -0.09
C VAL A 61 -12.19 6.44 0.13
N THR A 62 -12.36 6.98 1.33
CA THR A 62 -13.43 7.93 1.63
C THR A 62 -12.81 9.31 1.73
N THR A 63 -13.29 10.26 0.94
CA THR A 63 -12.87 11.65 1.02
C THR A 63 -13.61 12.40 2.12
N VAL A 64 -13.10 13.55 2.54
CA VAL A 64 -13.76 14.42 3.53
C VAL A 64 -15.13 14.94 3.07
N GLU A 65 -15.41 14.88 1.76
CA GLU A 65 -16.67 15.30 1.16
C GLU A 65 -17.82 14.27 1.31
N GLY A 66 -17.50 13.01 1.65
CA GLY A 66 -18.49 11.93 1.79
C GLY A 66 -18.82 11.23 0.48
#